data_AF-A0AAV1R229-F1
#
_entry.id   AF-A0AAV1R229-F1
#
_cell.length_a   1.000
_cell.length_b   1.000
_cell.length_c   1.000
_cell.angle_alpha   90.00
_cell.angle_beta   90.00
_cell.angle_gamma   90.00
#
_symmetry.space_group_name_H-M   'P 1'
#
loop_
_entity.id
_entity.type
_entity.pdbx_description
1 polymer ?
#
loop_
_entity_poly.entity_id
_entity_poly.type
_entity_poly.pdbx_seq_one_letter_code
_entity_poly.pdbx_strand_id
1 'polypeptide(L)'
;RPARELFGNRNAHRGNGSKRILRPPAQCRRLQLTAGVSPPSLPLRDYNPHYVPRSLLALRNEEMGKDYNEAIESLKKLLSEKEELKTVAAAKVEQITAELQTASSPDAKAFDPVEKIKSGFIHFKKEKYDKSPGLYSELAKGQSPKYMVFACSDSRVCPSHVLDFQPGEAFVVRNVANMVPPYDQTKYAGVGAAVEYAVLHLKVEYIVVIGHSACGGIKGLMSFPFDGTTSTDFIEDWVKVCYPARTKVLAEHGNLDFPELCTHCEKEAVNVSLGHLLTYPFVRDGLVKKTLGLKGGYYDFVKGSFELWGLEYSLSPSLS
;
A
#
# COMPACT_ATOMS: atom_id res chain seq x y z
N ARG A 1 -5.25 4.69 56.54
CA ARG A 1 -5.23 5.94 57.32
C ARG A 1 -4.07 6.81 56.80
N PRO A 2 -4.32 8.07 56.46
CA PRO A 2 -3.44 8.96 55.69
C PRO A 2 -2.77 10.04 56.56
N ALA A 3 -1.80 10.78 56.02
CA ALA A 3 -1.46 12.16 56.39
C ALA A 3 -0.49 12.72 55.33
N ARG A 4 -0.92 13.68 54.50
CA ARG A 4 -0.87 15.16 54.71
C ARG A 4 0.55 15.69 54.53
N GLU A 5 0.80 16.39 53.42
CA GLU A 5 0.69 17.85 53.29
C GLU A 5 1.68 18.60 54.19
N LEU A 6 2.40 19.57 53.64
CA LEU A 6 2.12 21.00 53.88
C LEU A 6 3.28 21.88 53.35
N PHE A 7 2.87 22.91 52.58
CA PHE A 7 3.37 24.29 52.51
C PHE A 7 4.87 24.56 52.26
N GLY A 8 5.28 25.53 51.43
CA GLY A 8 4.56 26.61 50.76
C GLY A 8 5.45 27.85 50.63
N ASN A 9 5.19 28.66 49.59
CA ASN A 9 5.46 30.11 49.46
C ASN A 9 6.94 30.58 49.46
N ARG A 10 7.34 31.75 48.94
CA ARG A 10 6.84 32.78 48.01
C ARG A 10 7.99 33.77 47.82
N ASN A 11 8.11 34.35 46.62
CA ASN A 11 8.33 35.78 46.28
C ASN A 11 9.26 35.91 45.07
N ALA A 12 8.80 36.35 43.90
CA ALA A 12 8.30 37.68 43.52
C ALA A 12 9.43 38.71 43.30
N HIS A 13 9.73 38.97 42.03
CA HIS A 13 10.18 40.29 41.58
C HIS A 13 9.47 40.67 40.26
N ARG A 14 8.76 41.81 40.33
CA ARG A 14 8.23 42.67 39.26
C ARG A 14 9.40 43.19 38.40
N GLY A 15 9.29 43.68 37.16
CA GLY A 15 8.23 44.12 36.24
C GLY A 15 8.96 44.75 35.04
N ASN A 16 8.48 44.69 33.79
CA ASN A 16 7.79 45.76 33.03
C ASN A 16 7.78 45.20 31.58
N GLY A 17 6.71 45.11 30.80
CA GLY A 17 5.79 46.17 30.39
C GLY A 17 5.97 46.48 28.90
N SER A 18 5.30 45.74 28.00
CA SER A 18 4.95 46.25 26.67
C SER A 18 3.70 45.53 26.12
N LYS A 19 2.63 46.32 25.95
CA LYS A 19 1.28 45.90 25.57
C LYS A 19 1.23 45.64 24.06
N ARG A 20 0.80 44.45 23.63
CA ARG A 20 0.22 44.23 22.28
C ARG A 20 -1.25 43.83 22.42
N ILE A 21 -2.06 44.53 21.63
CA ILE A 21 -3.52 44.53 21.58
C ILE A 21 -4.00 43.20 20.98
N LEU A 22 -4.84 42.48 21.73
CA LEU A 22 -5.54 41.27 21.31
C LEU A 22 -6.79 41.65 20.48
N ARG A 23 -6.91 41.11 19.27
CA ARG A 23 -8.13 41.21 18.44
C ARG A 23 -9.15 40.12 18.84
N PRO A 24 -10.46 40.42 18.86
CA PRO A 24 -11.51 39.46 19.21
C PRO A 24 -11.83 38.47 18.07
N PRO A 25 -12.49 37.33 18.37
CA PRO A 25 -12.75 36.26 17.40
C PRO A 25 -13.86 36.66 16.41
N ALA A 26 -13.65 36.35 15.15
CA ALA A 26 -14.63 36.61 14.09
C ALA A 26 -15.86 35.70 14.24
N GLN A 27 -17.03 36.32 14.20
CA GLN A 27 -18.34 35.69 14.28
C GLN A 27 -18.64 34.81 13.06
N CYS A 28 -19.23 33.65 13.37
CA CYS A 28 -19.85 32.73 12.43
C CYS A 28 -21.02 33.41 11.71
N ARG A 29 -20.89 33.68 10.40
CA ARG A 29 -21.96 34.23 9.56
C ARG A 29 -22.72 33.09 8.88
N ARG A 30 -23.99 32.98 9.25
CA ARG A 30 -25.01 32.10 8.65
C ARG A 30 -25.32 32.62 7.23
N LEU A 31 -24.93 31.89 6.19
CA LEU A 31 -25.35 32.16 4.82
C LEU A 31 -26.70 31.47 4.56
N GLN A 32 -27.71 32.26 4.20
CA GLN A 32 -29.02 31.80 3.77
C GLN A 32 -28.93 31.18 2.37
N LEU A 33 -29.62 30.05 2.20
CA LEU A 33 -29.84 29.35 0.94
C LEU A 33 -30.66 30.20 -0.03
N THR A 34 -30.18 30.33 -1.27
CA THR A 34 -31.01 30.68 -2.43
C THR A 34 -30.95 29.54 -3.45
N ALA A 35 -32.12 29.13 -3.91
CA ALA A 35 -32.34 28.00 -4.79
C ALA A 35 -31.96 28.28 -6.25
N GLY A 36 -31.54 27.21 -6.95
CA GLY A 36 -31.63 27.06 -8.41
C GLY A 36 -30.37 27.39 -9.21
N VAL A 37 -29.67 26.37 -9.72
CA VAL A 37 -29.59 25.97 -11.15
C VAL A 37 -28.84 24.63 -11.19
N SER A 38 -29.47 23.58 -11.73
CA SER A 38 -28.83 22.26 -11.93
C SER A 38 -27.88 22.29 -13.13
N PRO A 39 -26.63 21.76 -13.03
CA PRO A 39 -25.74 21.66 -14.18
C PRO A 39 -26.19 20.51 -15.11
N PRO A 40 -25.90 20.59 -16.43
CA PRO A 40 -26.32 19.57 -17.38
C PRO A 40 -25.54 18.27 -17.17
N SER A 41 -26.28 17.16 -17.07
CA SER A 41 -25.75 15.80 -17.08
C SER A 41 -25.24 15.44 -18.47
N LEU A 42 -23.92 15.33 -18.63
CA LEU A 42 -23.28 14.71 -19.80
C LEU A 42 -23.12 13.20 -19.57
N PRO A 43 -23.30 12.37 -20.61
CA PRO A 43 -23.34 10.92 -20.45
C PRO A 43 -21.93 10.38 -20.16
N LEU A 44 -21.78 9.78 -18.98
CA LEU A 44 -20.70 8.84 -18.70
C LEU A 44 -20.79 7.71 -19.73
N ARG A 45 -19.85 7.65 -20.67
CA ARG A 45 -19.62 6.42 -21.43
C ARG A 45 -19.18 5.36 -20.43
N ASP A 46 -20.02 4.34 -20.26
CA ASP A 46 -19.69 3.12 -19.52
C ASP A 46 -18.39 2.52 -20.09
N TYR A 47 -17.27 2.78 -19.41
CA TYR A 47 -15.99 2.18 -19.74
C TYR A 47 -15.56 1.31 -18.55
N ASN A 48 -15.72 0.01 -18.72
CA ASN A 48 -15.38 -0.99 -17.73
C ASN A 48 -13.86 -1.21 -17.69
N PRO A 49 -13.15 -0.83 -16.61
CA PRO A 49 -11.70 -1.03 -16.49
C PRO A 49 -11.29 -2.52 -16.31
N HIS A 50 -12.25 -3.46 -16.31
CA HIS A 50 -12.05 -4.89 -16.13
C HIS A 50 -12.09 -5.72 -17.42
N TYR A 51 -12.06 -5.12 -18.62
CA TYR A 51 -12.10 -5.92 -19.86
C TYR A 51 -10.79 -6.70 -20.07
N VAL A 52 -10.80 -7.97 -19.66
CA VAL A 52 -9.80 -8.97 -20.07
C VAL A 52 -10.30 -9.61 -21.37
N PRO A 53 -9.51 -9.60 -22.46
CA PRO A 53 -9.92 -10.24 -23.71
C PRO A 53 -10.30 -11.70 -23.50
N ARG A 54 -11.46 -12.11 -24.03
CA ARG A 54 -12.02 -13.46 -23.90
C ARG A 54 -11.05 -14.56 -24.37
N SER A 55 -10.13 -14.22 -25.28
CA SER A 55 -9.06 -15.09 -25.79
C SER A 55 -7.98 -15.43 -24.73
N LEU A 56 -7.64 -14.50 -23.83
CA LEU A 56 -6.67 -14.73 -22.75
C LEU A 56 -7.24 -15.63 -21.64
N LEU A 57 -8.54 -15.52 -21.37
CA LEU A 57 -9.25 -16.45 -20.47
C LEU A 57 -9.27 -17.88 -21.06
N ALA A 58 -9.47 -18.02 -22.37
CA ALA A 58 -9.50 -19.31 -23.04
C ALA A 58 -8.13 -20.02 -23.00
N LEU A 59 -7.03 -19.31 -23.33
CA LEU A 59 -5.68 -19.87 -23.32
C LEU A 59 -5.23 -20.28 -21.90
N ARG A 60 -5.56 -19.47 -20.88
CA ARG A 60 -5.29 -19.79 -19.47
C ARG A 60 -6.07 -21.03 -19.00
N ASN A 61 -7.28 -21.22 -19.48
CA ASN A 61 -8.10 -22.39 -19.16
C ASN A 61 -7.55 -23.69 -19.78
N GLU A 62 -6.93 -23.60 -20.96
CA GLU A 62 -6.35 -24.76 -21.65
C GLU A 62 -5.04 -25.24 -21.02
N GLU A 63 -4.13 -24.33 -20.67
CA GLU A 63 -2.87 -24.69 -19.98
C GLU A 63 -3.10 -25.17 -18.55
N MET A 64 -3.96 -24.51 -17.77
CA MET A 64 -4.31 -25.01 -16.43
C MET A 64 -5.12 -26.32 -16.49
N GLY A 65 -5.95 -26.50 -17.52
CA GLY A 65 -6.76 -27.72 -17.70
C GLY A 65 -5.93 -29.00 -17.87
N LYS A 66 -4.72 -28.90 -18.42
CA LYS A 66 -3.80 -30.04 -18.54
C LYS A 66 -3.23 -30.46 -17.18
N ASP A 67 -2.80 -29.49 -16.37
CA ASP A 67 -2.25 -29.72 -15.01
C ASP A 67 -3.31 -30.32 -14.07
N TYR A 68 -4.56 -29.86 -14.15
CA TYR A 68 -5.65 -30.43 -13.35
C TYR A 68 -5.98 -31.88 -13.73
N ASN A 69 -5.96 -32.23 -15.01
CA ASN A 69 -6.28 -33.60 -15.43
C ASN A 69 -5.21 -34.59 -14.95
N GLU A 70 -3.93 -34.20 -14.97
CA GLU A 70 -2.84 -35.01 -14.43
C GLU A 70 -2.91 -35.16 -12.91
N ALA A 71 -3.27 -34.10 -12.20
CA ALA A 71 -3.53 -34.14 -10.76
C ALA A 71 -4.73 -35.04 -10.41
N ILE A 72 -5.80 -35.00 -11.21
CA ILE A 72 -6.98 -35.86 -11.05
C ILE A 72 -6.61 -37.33 -11.26
N GLU A 73 -5.85 -37.67 -12.29
CA GLU A 73 -5.41 -39.05 -12.53
C GLU A 73 -4.47 -39.56 -11.43
N SER A 74 -3.55 -38.71 -10.97
CA SER A 74 -2.67 -39.03 -9.84
C SER A 74 -3.46 -39.29 -8.55
N LEU A 75 -4.49 -38.48 -8.30
CA LEU A 75 -5.39 -38.65 -7.16
C LEU A 75 -6.24 -39.92 -7.28
N LYS A 76 -6.79 -40.22 -8.47
CA LYS A 76 -7.51 -41.48 -8.74
C LYS A 76 -6.64 -42.70 -8.48
N LYS A 77 -5.38 -42.67 -8.92
CA LYS A 77 -4.40 -43.74 -8.65
C LYS A 77 -4.17 -43.92 -7.16
N LEU A 78 -3.91 -42.84 -6.42
CA LEU A 78 -3.73 -42.90 -4.96
C LEU A 78 -4.96 -43.43 -4.21
N LEU A 79 -6.17 -43.08 -4.66
CA LEU A 79 -7.42 -43.58 -4.09
C LEU A 79 -7.69 -45.05 -4.45
N SER A 80 -7.11 -45.56 -5.54
CA SER A 80 -7.16 -46.98 -5.89
C SER A 80 -6.20 -47.83 -5.04
N GLU A 81 -5.05 -47.28 -4.67
CA GLU A 81 -4.01 -47.98 -3.88
C GLU A 81 -4.25 -47.92 -2.37
N LYS A 82 -5.00 -46.93 -1.88
CA LYS A 82 -5.25 -46.71 -0.44
C LYS A 82 -6.75 -46.62 -0.15
N GLU A 83 -7.36 -47.77 0.02
CA GLU A 83 -8.82 -47.89 0.23
C GLU A 83 -9.34 -47.10 1.43
N GLU A 84 -8.52 -46.96 2.47
CA GLU A 84 -8.83 -46.18 3.68
C GLU A 84 -8.96 -44.66 3.41
N LEU A 85 -8.39 -44.16 2.31
CA LEU A 85 -8.48 -42.75 1.91
C LEU A 85 -9.74 -42.45 1.09
N LYS A 86 -10.46 -43.47 0.59
CA LYS A 86 -11.67 -43.27 -0.23
C LYS A 86 -12.77 -42.56 0.56
N THR A 87 -12.94 -42.91 1.84
CA THR A 87 -13.94 -42.29 2.72
C THR A 87 -13.60 -40.84 3.05
N VAL A 88 -12.33 -40.54 3.32
CA VAL A 88 -11.84 -39.18 3.58
C VAL A 88 -11.95 -38.31 2.32
N ALA A 89 -11.62 -38.85 1.15
CA ALA A 89 -11.74 -38.15 -0.12
C ALA A 89 -13.20 -37.90 -0.50
N ALA A 90 -14.09 -38.89 -0.32
CA ALA A 90 -15.52 -38.74 -0.55
C ALA A 90 -16.12 -37.63 0.34
N ALA A 91 -15.80 -37.64 1.65
CA ALA A 91 -16.24 -36.59 2.57
C ALA A 91 -15.75 -35.19 2.15
N LYS A 92 -14.51 -35.09 1.64
CA LYS A 92 -13.94 -33.82 1.20
C LYS A 92 -14.50 -33.36 -0.14
N VAL A 93 -14.83 -34.28 -1.04
CA VAL A 93 -15.54 -33.98 -2.30
C VAL A 93 -16.97 -33.53 -2.02
N GLU A 94 -17.69 -34.19 -1.11
CA GLU A 94 -19.02 -33.74 -0.66
C GLU A 94 -18.95 -32.35 -0.03
N GLN A 95 -17.96 -32.09 0.81
CA GLN A 95 -17.73 -30.77 1.41
C GLN A 95 -17.48 -29.70 0.34
N ILE A 96 -16.55 -29.94 -0.59
CA ILE A 96 -16.25 -29.00 -1.69
C ILE A 96 -17.47 -28.79 -2.59
N THR A 97 -18.23 -29.86 -2.87
CA THR A 97 -19.45 -29.78 -3.70
C THR A 97 -20.53 -28.94 -3.03
N ALA A 98 -20.71 -29.09 -1.71
CA ALA A 98 -21.63 -28.26 -0.93
C ALA A 98 -21.17 -26.79 -0.89
N GLU A 99 -19.87 -26.53 -0.73
CA GLU A 99 -19.28 -25.18 -0.78
C GLU A 99 -19.48 -24.52 -2.16
N LEU A 100 -19.36 -25.27 -3.26
CA LEU A 100 -19.59 -24.78 -4.63
C LEU A 100 -21.08 -24.54 -4.93
N GLN A 101 -21.98 -25.40 -4.42
CA GLN A 101 -23.43 -25.24 -4.59
C GLN A 101 -23.95 -24.02 -3.81
N THR A 102 -23.46 -23.77 -2.60
CA THR A 102 -23.84 -22.58 -1.81
C THR A 102 -23.35 -21.27 -2.43
N ALA A 103 -22.24 -21.29 -3.18
CA ALA A 103 -21.77 -20.14 -3.96
C ALA A 103 -22.62 -19.83 -5.20
N SER A 104 -23.48 -20.77 -5.64
CA SER A 104 -24.23 -20.70 -6.89
C SER A 104 -25.75 -20.50 -6.69
N SER A 105 -26.22 -20.36 -5.44
CA SER A 105 -27.66 -20.23 -5.16
C SER A 105 -28.21 -18.84 -5.56
N PRO A 106 -29.44 -18.78 -6.11
CA PRO A 106 -30.14 -17.51 -6.39
C PRO A 106 -30.52 -16.73 -5.12
N ASP A 107 -30.48 -17.38 -3.95
CA ASP A 107 -30.64 -16.78 -2.61
C ASP A 107 -29.29 -16.44 -1.95
N ALA A 108 -28.28 -16.04 -2.74
CA ALA A 108 -27.00 -15.60 -2.20
C ALA A 108 -27.26 -14.48 -1.18
N LYS A 109 -27.01 -14.77 0.11
CA LYS A 109 -27.09 -13.77 1.19
C LYS A 109 -26.36 -12.51 0.72
N ALA A 110 -27.06 -11.37 0.78
CA ALA A 110 -26.45 -10.07 0.51
C ALA A 110 -25.15 -9.94 1.30
N PHE A 111 -24.12 -9.34 0.68
CA PHE A 111 -22.83 -9.16 1.33
C PHE A 111 -23.00 -8.40 2.65
N ASP A 112 -22.62 -9.05 3.75
CA ASP A 112 -22.58 -8.43 5.06
C ASP A 112 -21.13 -8.04 5.41
N PRO A 113 -20.80 -6.74 5.40
CA PRO A 113 -19.44 -6.27 5.69
C PRO A 113 -19.00 -6.59 7.14
N VAL A 114 -19.94 -6.58 8.09
CA VAL A 114 -19.63 -6.83 9.50
C VAL A 114 -19.28 -8.29 9.70
N GLU A 115 -20.07 -9.20 9.13
CA GLU A 115 -19.80 -10.63 9.22
C GLU A 115 -18.53 -11.03 8.46
N LYS A 116 -18.21 -10.37 7.34
CA LYS A 116 -16.93 -10.60 6.65
C LYS A 116 -15.73 -10.25 7.52
N ILE A 117 -15.77 -9.13 8.25
CA ILE A 117 -14.67 -8.72 9.15
C ILE A 117 -14.56 -9.70 10.33
N LYS A 118 -15.67 -10.05 10.98
CA LYS A 118 -15.67 -10.98 12.12
C LYS A 118 -15.15 -12.37 11.74
N SER A 119 -15.72 -12.97 10.70
CA SER A 119 -15.32 -14.30 10.23
C SER A 119 -13.85 -14.32 9.79
N GLY A 120 -13.39 -13.25 9.13
CA GLY A 120 -11.97 -13.07 8.77
C GLY A 120 -11.05 -13.04 9.99
N PHE A 121 -11.39 -12.30 11.04
CA PHE A 121 -10.59 -12.27 12.27
C PHE A 121 -10.62 -13.61 13.02
N ILE A 122 -11.77 -14.27 13.11
CA ILE A 122 -11.89 -15.61 13.72
C ILE A 122 -10.98 -16.60 12.99
N HIS A 123 -10.96 -16.56 11.66
CA HIS A 123 -10.06 -17.38 10.86
C HIS A 123 -8.59 -17.07 11.16
N PHE A 124 -8.19 -15.79 11.14
CA PHE A 124 -6.82 -15.38 11.52
C PHE A 124 -6.44 -15.87 12.92
N LYS A 125 -7.34 -15.70 13.90
CA LYS A 125 -7.11 -16.09 15.29
C LYS A 125 -6.83 -17.59 15.39
N LYS A 126 -7.67 -18.42 14.78
CA LYS A 126 -7.57 -19.88 14.82
C LYS A 126 -6.39 -20.41 13.99
N GLU A 127 -6.23 -19.91 12.77
CA GLU A 127 -5.35 -20.53 11.77
C GLU A 127 -3.94 -19.93 11.75
N LYS A 128 -3.72 -18.75 12.35
CA LYS A 128 -2.42 -18.10 12.41
C LYS A 128 -2.00 -17.82 13.84
N TYR A 129 -2.80 -17.07 14.61
CA TYR A 129 -2.40 -16.64 15.95
C TYR A 129 -2.21 -17.83 16.92
N ASP A 130 -3.23 -18.68 17.06
CA ASP A 130 -3.21 -19.80 18.01
C ASP A 130 -2.26 -20.93 17.61
N LYS A 131 -1.91 -21.01 16.32
CA LYS A 131 -0.93 -21.99 15.81
C LYS A 131 0.52 -21.53 15.93
N SER A 132 0.77 -20.27 16.31
CA SER A 132 2.12 -19.72 16.44
C SER A 132 2.31 -18.93 17.75
N PRO A 133 1.99 -19.52 18.92
CA PRO A 133 2.00 -18.79 20.19
C PRO A 133 3.36 -18.20 20.52
N GLY A 134 4.47 -18.89 20.21
CA GLY A 134 5.82 -18.37 20.40
C GLY A 134 6.05 -17.06 19.63
N LEU A 135 5.73 -17.04 18.33
CA LEU A 135 5.86 -15.85 17.48
C LEU A 135 5.06 -14.67 18.05
N TYR A 136 3.76 -14.84 18.27
CA TYR A 136 2.91 -13.74 18.71
C TYR A 136 3.20 -13.31 20.16
N SER A 137 3.72 -14.20 21.01
CA SER A 137 4.18 -13.83 22.35
C SER A 137 5.41 -12.93 22.33
N GLU A 138 6.33 -13.12 21.38
CA GLU A 138 7.47 -12.21 21.20
C GLU A 138 7.04 -10.89 20.56
N LEU A 139 6.18 -10.94 19.53
CA LEU A 139 5.64 -9.73 18.89
C LEU A 139 4.83 -8.85 19.86
N ALA A 140 4.19 -9.45 20.87
CA ALA A 140 3.50 -8.69 21.91
C ALA A 140 4.44 -7.85 22.79
N LYS A 141 5.74 -8.17 22.84
CA LYS A 141 6.74 -7.42 23.62
C LYS A 141 7.33 -6.26 22.83
N GLY A 142 7.31 -6.32 21.50
CA GLY A 142 7.85 -5.28 20.63
C GLY A 142 7.99 -5.73 19.18
N GLN A 143 8.53 -4.84 18.34
CA GLN A 143 8.80 -5.11 16.93
C GLN A 143 10.22 -4.69 16.56
N SER A 144 10.84 -5.42 15.64
CA SER A 144 12.16 -5.11 15.08
C SER A 144 12.23 -5.50 13.60
N PRO A 145 11.36 -4.93 12.75
CA PRO A 145 11.31 -5.26 11.32
C PRO A 145 12.62 -4.89 10.63
N LYS A 146 13.04 -5.72 9.67
CA LYS A 146 14.23 -5.46 8.85
C LYS A 146 13.93 -4.58 7.65
N TYR A 147 12.67 -4.59 7.21
CA TYR A 147 12.23 -3.86 6.02
C TYR A 147 11.27 -2.74 6.41
N MET A 148 11.43 -1.58 5.78
CA MET A 148 10.36 -0.63 5.55
C MET A 148 9.87 -0.80 4.11
N VAL A 149 8.56 -0.89 3.90
CA VAL A 149 7.99 -1.09 2.55
C VAL A 149 6.99 0.00 2.22
N PHE A 150 7.20 0.69 1.10
CA PHE A 150 6.19 1.50 0.44
C PHE A 150 5.51 0.67 -0.65
N ALA A 151 4.20 0.49 -0.53
CA ALA A 151 3.38 -0.21 -1.52
C ALA A 151 2.10 0.57 -1.82
N CYS A 152 1.45 0.30 -2.94
CA CYS A 152 0.25 1.03 -3.32
C CYS A 152 -0.93 0.59 -2.42
N SER A 153 -1.88 1.49 -2.17
CA SER A 153 -3.16 1.17 -1.51
C SER A 153 -4.06 0.24 -2.33
N ASP A 154 -3.71 -0.04 -3.59
CA ASP A 154 -4.42 -0.95 -4.49
C ASP A 154 -4.67 -2.32 -3.82
N SER A 155 -5.91 -2.79 -3.85
CA SER A 155 -6.34 -3.99 -3.12
C SER A 155 -5.69 -5.28 -3.63
N ARG A 156 -5.07 -5.27 -4.81
CA ARG A 156 -4.45 -6.43 -5.47
C ARG A 156 -3.01 -6.67 -5.05
N VAL A 157 -2.36 -5.70 -4.41
CA VAL A 157 -0.89 -5.69 -4.22
C VAL A 157 -0.48 -5.60 -2.75
N CYS A 158 -1.18 -6.30 -1.87
CA CYS A 158 -0.80 -6.36 -0.45
C CYS A 158 0.62 -6.93 -0.31
N PRO A 159 1.61 -6.15 0.19
CA PRO A 159 3.01 -6.57 0.18
C PRO A 159 3.25 -7.83 1.03
N SER A 160 2.48 -8.01 2.12
CA SER A 160 2.55 -9.24 2.92
C SER A 160 2.13 -10.49 2.15
N HIS A 161 1.24 -10.37 1.17
CA HIS A 161 0.87 -11.50 0.32
C HIS A 161 1.85 -11.70 -0.83
N VAL A 162 2.23 -10.60 -1.49
CA VAL A 162 3.08 -10.67 -2.70
C VAL A 162 4.50 -11.16 -2.37
N LEU A 163 5.05 -10.77 -1.22
CA LEU A 163 6.42 -11.11 -0.80
C LEU A 163 6.47 -12.05 0.40
N ASP A 164 5.33 -12.63 0.79
CA ASP A 164 5.20 -13.56 1.93
C ASP A 164 5.79 -13.03 3.25
N PHE A 165 5.69 -11.72 3.50
CA PHE A 165 6.13 -11.17 4.78
C PHE A 165 5.26 -11.69 5.93
N GLN A 166 5.94 -12.25 6.92
CA GLN A 166 5.35 -12.64 8.20
C GLN A 166 5.14 -11.43 9.11
N PRO A 167 4.24 -11.53 10.11
CA PRO A 167 4.07 -10.50 11.11
C PRO A 167 5.40 -10.15 11.80
N GLY A 168 5.75 -8.86 11.81
CA GLY A 168 6.99 -8.36 12.40
C GLY A 168 8.17 -8.19 11.45
N GLU A 169 8.09 -8.65 10.19
CA GLU A 169 9.22 -8.55 9.25
C GLU A 169 9.31 -7.19 8.54
N ALA A 170 8.17 -6.58 8.24
CA ALA A 170 8.09 -5.32 7.48
C ALA A 170 7.22 -4.26 8.17
N PHE A 171 7.76 -3.04 8.27
CA PHE A 171 7.02 -1.84 8.61
C PHE A 171 6.47 -1.19 7.33
N VAL A 172 5.15 -1.22 7.14
CA VAL A 172 4.54 -0.94 5.84
C VAL A 172 3.84 0.42 5.80
N VAL A 173 4.13 1.20 4.76
CA VAL A 173 3.36 2.39 4.37
C VAL A 173 2.61 2.08 3.09
N ARG A 174 1.30 2.33 3.08
CA ARG A 174 0.47 2.20 1.88
C ARG A 174 -0.22 3.51 1.53
N ASN A 175 0.01 3.99 0.31
CA ASN A 175 -0.61 5.20 -0.21
C ASN A 175 -0.91 5.06 -1.72
N VAL A 176 -1.58 6.04 -2.31
CA VAL A 176 -1.90 6.02 -3.75
C VAL A 176 -0.59 6.05 -4.55
N ALA A 177 -0.39 5.05 -5.41
CA ALA A 177 0.80 4.91 -6.26
C ALA A 177 2.15 4.82 -5.52
N ASN A 178 2.16 4.31 -4.28
CA ASN A 178 3.39 3.96 -3.54
C ASN A 178 4.45 5.06 -3.54
N MET A 179 4.03 6.33 -3.55
CA MET A 179 4.92 7.47 -3.74
C MET A 179 5.58 7.85 -2.42
N VAL A 180 6.86 8.18 -2.49
CA VAL A 180 7.57 8.86 -1.41
C VAL A 180 7.77 10.32 -1.84
N PRO A 181 7.16 11.29 -1.16
CA PRO A 181 7.43 12.70 -1.40
C PRO A 181 8.79 13.12 -0.84
N PRO A 182 9.35 14.27 -1.28
CA PRO A 182 10.55 14.82 -0.68
C PRO A 182 10.29 15.26 0.78
N TYR A 183 11.38 15.48 1.52
CA TYR A 183 11.33 15.97 2.90
C TYR A 183 10.61 17.32 2.98
N ASP A 184 9.45 17.34 3.62
CA ASP A 184 8.68 18.55 3.94
C ASP A 184 7.86 18.30 5.22
N GLN A 185 8.17 19.05 6.27
CA GLN A 185 7.51 18.92 7.57
C GLN A 185 6.07 19.45 7.59
N THR A 186 5.70 20.30 6.64
CA THR A 186 4.37 20.93 6.57
C THR A 186 3.42 20.10 5.70
N LYS A 187 3.87 19.68 4.52
CA LYS A 187 3.01 19.01 3.53
C LYS A 187 2.95 17.50 3.70
N TYR A 188 4.06 16.88 4.10
CA TYR A 188 4.24 15.43 3.98
C TYR A 188 4.59 14.75 5.31
N ALA A 189 4.14 15.34 6.43
CA ALA A 189 4.40 14.85 7.78
C ALA A 189 4.03 13.37 7.97
N GLY A 190 2.96 12.88 7.34
CA GLY A 190 2.57 11.46 7.42
C GLY A 190 3.64 10.51 6.88
N VAL A 191 4.18 10.78 5.69
CA VAL A 191 5.27 9.96 5.14
C VAL A 191 6.57 10.22 5.89
N GLY A 192 6.89 11.49 6.17
CA GLY A 192 8.12 11.84 6.88
C GLY A 192 8.24 11.19 8.25
N ALA A 193 7.16 11.19 9.05
CA ALA A 193 7.12 10.52 10.34
C ALA A 193 7.29 9.01 10.23
N ALA A 194 6.72 8.37 9.20
CA ALA A 194 6.87 6.94 8.98
C ALA A 194 8.32 6.55 8.63
N VAL A 195 8.98 7.31 7.75
CA VAL A 195 10.39 7.07 7.40
C VAL A 195 11.28 7.34 8.61
N GLU A 196 11.06 8.44 9.32
CA GLU A 196 11.81 8.78 10.53
C GLU A 196 11.69 7.69 11.60
N TYR A 197 10.48 7.21 11.87
CA TYR A 197 10.24 6.15 12.84
C TYR A 197 10.92 4.83 12.44
N ALA A 198 10.76 4.41 11.18
CA ALA A 198 11.38 3.18 10.69
C ALA A 198 12.91 3.23 10.80
N VAL A 199 13.53 4.33 10.37
CA VAL A 199 14.99 4.45 10.29
C VAL A 199 15.61 4.74 11.66
N LEU A 200 15.07 5.72 12.40
CA LEU A 200 15.68 6.19 13.63
C LEU A 200 15.24 5.41 14.87
N HIS A 201 14.03 4.83 14.88
CA HIS A 201 13.52 4.11 16.05
C HIS A 201 13.54 2.60 15.87
N LEU A 202 12.97 2.08 14.77
CA LEU A 202 12.93 0.63 14.51
C LEU A 202 14.24 0.08 13.95
N LYS A 203 15.12 0.94 13.44
CA LYS A 203 16.42 0.57 12.85
C LYS A 203 16.27 -0.43 11.71
N VAL A 204 15.31 -0.19 10.81
CA VAL A 204 15.18 -1.00 9.59
C VAL A 204 16.49 -0.95 8.78
N GLU A 205 16.81 -2.05 8.10
CA GLU A 205 18.03 -2.20 7.32
C GLU A 205 17.78 -1.90 5.84
N TYR A 206 16.52 -1.99 5.39
CA TYR A 206 16.15 -1.74 4.00
C TYR A 206 14.88 -0.90 3.91
N ILE A 207 14.86 0.07 2.99
CA ILE A 207 13.62 0.68 2.50
C ILE A 207 13.38 0.19 1.08
N VAL A 208 12.21 -0.40 0.85
CA VAL A 208 11.80 -0.93 -0.45
C VAL A 208 10.59 -0.15 -0.96
N VAL A 209 10.68 0.46 -2.14
CA VAL A 209 9.56 1.12 -2.81
C VAL A 209 9.08 0.23 -3.96
N ILE A 210 7.83 -0.26 -3.87
CA ILE A 210 7.28 -1.26 -4.79
C ILE A 210 6.19 -0.62 -5.65
N GLY A 211 6.51 -0.35 -6.90
CA GLY A 211 5.56 -0.05 -7.97
C GLY A 211 4.83 -1.31 -8.44
N HIS A 212 3.78 -1.15 -9.24
CA HIS A 212 3.04 -2.29 -9.76
C HIS A 212 2.35 -1.99 -11.09
N SER A 213 2.06 -3.04 -11.85
CA SER A 213 1.33 -2.97 -13.12
C SER A 213 -0.06 -2.38 -12.95
N ALA A 214 -0.53 -1.64 -13.96
CA ALA A 214 -1.89 -1.10 -14.04
C ALA A 214 -2.30 -0.30 -12.79
N CYS A 215 -1.39 0.58 -12.34
CA CYS A 215 -1.58 1.46 -11.21
C CYS A 215 -2.50 2.64 -11.56
N GLY A 216 -3.65 2.73 -10.88
CA GLY A 216 -4.61 3.81 -11.11
C GLY A 216 -4.04 5.21 -10.84
N GLY A 217 -3.17 5.35 -9.83
CA GLY A 217 -2.54 6.65 -9.53
C GLY A 217 -1.53 7.09 -10.59
N ILE A 218 -0.75 6.16 -11.15
CA ILE A 218 0.17 6.46 -12.26
C ILE A 218 -0.59 6.73 -13.55
N LYS A 219 -1.66 5.98 -13.83
CA LYS A 219 -2.57 6.30 -14.93
C LYS A 219 -3.12 7.72 -14.80
N GLY A 220 -3.56 8.12 -13.60
CA GLY A 220 -3.97 9.49 -13.30
C GLY A 220 -2.86 10.51 -13.60
N LEU A 221 -1.67 10.29 -13.04
CA LEU A 221 -0.48 11.13 -13.30
C LEU A 221 -0.23 11.33 -14.80
N MET A 222 -0.36 10.27 -15.61
CA MET A 222 -0.13 10.33 -17.05
C MET A 222 -1.28 10.99 -17.83
N SER A 223 -2.50 11.00 -17.30
CA SER A 223 -3.68 11.56 -17.96
C SER A 223 -4.00 13.01 -17.60
N PHE A 224 -3.72 13.45 -16.38
CA PHE A 224 -4.10 14.82 -15.95
C PHE A 224 -3.34 15.89 -16.76
N PRO A 225 -3.93 17.05 -17.07
CA PRO A 225 -3.27 18.07 -17.89
C PRO A 225 -2.18 18.84 -17.11
N PHE A 226 -2.38 19.07 -15.81
CA PHE A 226 -1.52 19.91 -14.97
C PHE A 226 -1.24 21.32 -15.54
N ASP A 227 -2.25 21.91 -16.18
CA ASP A 227 -2.23 23.25 -16.77
C ASP A 227 -2.71 24.35 -15.81
N GLY A 228 -2.85 24.01 -14.52
CA GLY A 228 -3.41 24.90 -13.48
C GLY A 228 -4.88 24.64 -13.18
N THR A 229 -5.59 23.88 -14.02
CA THR A 229 -6.93 23.36 -13.70
C THR A 229 -6.83 22.07 -12.88
N THR A 230 -7.83 21.83 -12.02
CA THR A 230 -7.94 20.60 -11.22
C THR A 230 -9.35 20.06 -11.31
N SER A 231 -9.46 18.75 -11.49
CA SER A 231 -10.71 17.99 -11.52
C SER A 231 -10.94 17.18 -10.23
N THR A 232 -9.94 17.14 -9.34
CA THR A 232 -9.94 16.36 -8.11
C THR A 232 -9.48 17.21 -6.93
N ASP A 233 -10.01 16.94 -5.73
CA ASP A 233 -9.67 17.71 -4.53
C ASP A 233 -8.22 17.46 -4.06
N PHE A 234 -7.74 16.21 -4.17
CA PHE A 234 -6.45 15.78 -3.62
C PHE A 234 -5.59 14.96 -4.58
N ILE A 235 -6.20 14.24 -5.51
CA ILE A 235 -5.53 13.19 -6.29
C ILE A 235 -4.45 13.82 -7.18
N GLU A 236 -4.79 14.87 -7.93
CA GLU A 236 -3.85 15.59 -8.79
C GLU A 236 -2.69 16.19 -7.99
N ASP A 237 -2.94 16.78 -6.82
CA ASP A 237 -1.88 17.34 -5.97
C ASP A 237 -0.95 16.25 -5.41
N TRP A 238 -1.51 15.11 -5.01
CA TRP A 238 -0.74 13.98 -4.52
C TRP A 238 0.13 13.35 -5.61
N VAL A 239 -0.44 12.99 -6.76
CA VAL A 239 0.33 12.27 -7.80
C VAL A 239 1.41 13.15 -8.45
N LYS A 240 1.29 14.49 -8.35
CA LYS A 240 2.35 15.44 -8.76
C LYS A 240 3.68 15.21 -8.06
N VAL A 241 3.69 14.51 -6.91
CA VAL A 241 4.94 14.08 -6.27
C VAL A 241 5.86 13.41 -7.27
N CYS A 242 5.34 12.52 -8.13
CA CYS A 242 6.14 11.86 -9.16
C CYS A 242 6.03 12.51 -10.55
N TYR A 243 5.67 13.79 -10.65
CA TYR A 243 5.67 14.51 -11.92
C TYR A 243 6.99 14.43 -12.71
N PRO A 244 8.19 14.46 -12.08
CA PRO A 244 9.45 14.25 -12.79
C PRO A 244 9.51 12.91 -13.57
N ALA A 245 8.87 11.85 -13.08
CA ALA A 245 8.83 10.56 -13.76
C ALA A 245 8.04 10.65 -15.06
N ARG A 246 6.87 11.32 -15.03
CA ARG A 246 6.09 11.61 -16.23
C ARG A 246 6.90 12.40 -17.24
N THR A 247 7.55 13.48 -16.80
CA THR A 247 8.34 14.35 -17.70
C THR A 247 9.42 13.54 -18.42
N LYS A 248 10.17 12.72 -17.67
CA LYS A 248 11.21 11.87 -18.23
C LYS A 248 10.65 10.84 -19.22
N VAL A 249 9.60 10.12 -18.84
CA VAL A 249 9.01 9.08 -19.69
C VAL A 249 8.41 9.66 -20.98
N LEU A 250 7.75 10.81 -20.92
CA LEU A 250 7.25 11.47 -22.13
C LEU A 250 8.39 11.97 -23.04
N ALA A 251 9.52 12.38 -22.47
CA ALA A 251 10.68 12.81 -23.25
C ALA A 251 11.42 11.62 -23.90
N GLU A 252 11.57 10.50 -23.19
CA GLU A 252 12.34 9.33 -23.66
C GLU A 252 11.50 8.34 -24.49
N HIS A 253 10.19 8.29 -24.25
CA HIS A 253 9.29 7.26 -24.80
C HIS A 253 8.00 7.82 -25.39
N GLY A 254 7.91 9.12 -25.68
CA GLY A 254 6.68 9.80 -26.09
C GLY A 254 6.01 9.27 -27.38
N ASN A 255 6.67 8.40 -28.13
CA ASN A 255 6.15 7.71 -29.31
C ASN A 255 5.44 6.39 -29.00
N LEU A 256 5.53 5.86 -27.77
CA LEU A 256 4.86 4.63 -27.34
C LEU A 256 3.37 4.87 -27.09
N ASP A 257 2.61 3.78 -27.05
CA ASP A 257 1.20 3.87 -26.70
C ASP A 257 0.99 4.22 -25.22
N PHE A 258 -0.23 4.64 -24.88
CA PHE A 258 -0.53 5.10 -23.52
C PHE A 258 -0.33 4.00 -22.43
N PRO A 259 -0.74 2.73 -22.64
CA PRO A 259 -0.40 1.63 -21.72
C PRO A 259 1.10 1.41 -21.50
N GLU A 260 1.91 1.46 -22.57
CA GLU A 260 3.37 1.33 -22.49
C GLU A 260 3.97 2.50 -21.71
N LEU A 261 3.54 3.72 -22.01
CA LEU A 261 3.92 4.92 -21.26
C LEU A 261 3.60 4.80 -19.76
N CYS A 262 2.44 4.24 -19.41
CA CYS A 262 2.09 3.97 -18.00
C CYS A 262 3.06 2.97 -17.37
N THR A 263 3.40 1.88 -18.06
CA THR A 263 4.33 0.86 -17.57
C THR A 263 5.73 1.45 -17.30
N HIS A 264 6.23 2.28 -18.22
CA HIS A 264 7.49 3.01 -18.01
C HIS A 264 7.39 3.99 -16.82
N CYS A 265 6.28 4.72 -16.71
CA CYS A 265 6.07 5.67 -15.62
C CYS A 265 5.90 4.99 -14.25
N GLU A 266 5.31 3.79 -14.19
CA GLU A 266 5.19 3.02 -12.95
C GLU A 266 6.56 2.68 -12.37
N LYS A 267 7.52 2.29 -13.21
CA LYS A 267 8.91 2.01 -12.80
C LYS A 267 9.68 3.30 -12.49
N GLU A 268 9.54 4.33 -13.32
CA GLU A 268 10.27 5.59 -13.09
C GLU A 268 9.76 6.34 -11.86
N ALA A 269 8.48 6.24 -11.51
CA ALA A 269 7.94 6.81 -10.27
C ALA A 269 8.55 6.16 -9.02
N VAL A 270 8.93 4.88 -9.09
CA VAL A 270 9.73 4.22 -8.04
C VAL A 270 11.10 4.89 -7.95
N ASN A 271 11.78 5.12 -9.07
CA ASN A 271 13.09 5.79 -9.10
C ASN A 271 13.02 7.21 -8.53
N VAL A 272 12.00 8.00 -8.89
CA VAL A 272 11.77 9.33 -8.32
C VAL A 272 11.56 9.26 -6.81
N SER A 273 10.78 8.29 -6.33
CA SER A 273 10.56 8.07 -4.89
C SER A 273 11.84 7.67 -4.15
N LEU A 274 12.71 6.84 -4.77
CA LEU A 274 14.04 6.54 -4.23
C LEU A 274 14.92 7.80 -4.17
N GLY A 275 14.85 8.66 -5.19
CA GLY A 275 15.52 9.96 -5.19
C GLY A 275 15.01 10.87 -4.06
N HIS A 276 13.70 10.91 -3.82
CA HIS A 276 13.11 11.66 -2.72
C HIS A 276 13.52 11.15 -1.34
N LEU A 277 13.70 9.83 -1.17
CA LEU A 277 14.26 9.28 0.07
C LEU A 277 15.64 9.87 0.40
N LEU A 278 16.44 10.23 -0.62
CA LEU A 278 17.73 10.90 -0.42
C LEU A 278 17.59 12.33 0.12
N THR A 279 16.41 12.94 0.08
CA THR A 279 16.21 14.28 0.67
C THR A 279 16.11 14.23 2.20
N TYR A 280 15.79 13.07 2.78
CA TYR A 280 15.73 12.85 4.23
C TYR A 280 17.14 12.70 4.82
N PRO A 281 17.57 13.58 5.75
CA PRO A 281 18.94 13.55 6.28
C PRO A 281 19.32 12.20 6.91
N PHE A 282 18.44 11.63 7.74
CA PHE A 282 18.69 10.36 8.42
C PHE A 282 18.72 9.14 7.48
N VAL A 283 18.09 9.22 6.30
CA VAL A 283 18.22 8.18 5.27
C VAL A 283 19.60 8.23 4.65
N ARG A 284 20.07 9.42 4.25
CA ARG A 284 21.44 9.59 3.73
C ARG A 284 22.49 9.15 4.74
N ASP A 285 22.33 9.54 6.00
CA ASP A 285 23.24 9.12 7.07
C ASP A 285 23.29 7.61 7.21
N GLY A 286 22.14 6.93 7.12
CA GLY A 286 22.06 5.46 7.16
C GLY A 286 22.76 4.81 5.96
N LEU A 287 22.62 5.37 4.76
CA LEU A 287 23.29 4.89 3.55
C LEU A 287 24.81 5.04 3.64
N VAL A 288 25.29 6.23 4.06
CA VAL A 288 26.73 6.49 4.25
C VAL A 288 27.34 5.55 5.29
N LYS A 289 26.62 5.30 6.39
CA LYS A 289 27.04 4.37 7.45
C LYS A 289 26.87 2.89 7.08
N LYS A 290 26.31 2.59 5.90
CA LYS A 290 25.98 1.23 5.44
C LYS A 290 25.06 0.46 6.41
N THR A 291 24.24 1.19 7.17
CA THR A 291 23.21 0.61 8.05
C THR A 291 21.84 0.56 7.38
N LEU A 292 21.70 1.16 6.20
CA LEU A 292 20.46 1.24 5.44
C LEU A 292 20.74 1.01 3.95
N GLY A 293 19.90 0.23 3.28
CA GLY A 293 19.87 0.07 1.84
C GLY A 293 18.56 0.54 1.22
N LEU A 294 18.62 1.12 0.02
CA LEU A 294 17.43 1.51 -0.75
C LEU A 294 17.22 0.57 -1.95
N LYS A 295 16.00 0.06 -2.10
CA LYS A 295 15.61 -0.85 -3.17
C LYS A 295 14.33 -0.40 -3.87
N GLY A 296 14.32 -0.50 -5.19
CA GLY A 296 13.11 -0.37 -6.00
C GLY A 296 12.59 -1.74 -6.38
N GLY A 297 11.27 -1.90 -6.44
CA GLY A 297 10.61 -3.10 -6.93
C GLY A 297 9.46 -2.78 -7.86
N TYR A 298 9.14 -3.72 -8.74
CA TYR A 298 7.98 -3.62 -9.63
C TYR A 298 7.27 -4.96 -9.70
N TYR A 299 6.03 -5.00 -9.21
CA TYR A 299 5.17 -6.18 -9.25
C TYR A 299 4.21 -6.11 -10.44
N ASP A 300 4.42 -6.97 -11.44
CA ASP A 300 3.49 -7.15 -12.54
C ASP A 300 2.52 -8.30 -12.22
N PHE A 301 1.33 -7.97 -11.71
CA PHE A 301 0.30 -8.98 -11.43
C PHE A 301 -0.41 -9.48 -12.69
N VAL A 302 -0.25 -8.80 -13.83
CA VAL A 302 -0.81 -9.26 -15.11
C VAL A 302 0.00 -10.46 -15.61
N LYS A 303 1.33 -10.38 -15.49
CA LYS A 303 2.27 -11.43 -15.90
C LYS A 303 2.71 -12.35 -14.75
N GLY A 304 2.40 -12.01 -13.51
CA GLY A 304 2.83 -12.75 -12.33
C GLY A 304 4.35 -12.67 -12.09
N SER A 305 4.97 -11.53 -12.38
CA SER A 305 6.43 -11.35 -12.27
C SER A 305 6.80 -10.23 -11.30
N PHE A 306 8.01 -10.29 -10.75
CA PHE A 306 8.54 -9.28 -9.84
C PHE A 306 9.97 -8.90 -10.23
N GLU A 307 10.21 -7.61 -10.42
CA GLU A 307 11.54 -7.03 -10.66
C GLU A 307 12.04 -6.34 -9.39
N LEU A 308 13.35 -6.42 -9.12
CA LEU A 308 13.99 -5.79 -7.98
C LEU A 308 15.33 -5.17 -8.39
N TRP A 309 15.57 -3.92 -7.98
CA TRP A 309 16.83 -3.21 -8.21
C TRP A 309 17.26 -2.42 -6.97
N GLY A 310 18.52 -1.99 -6.94
CA GLY A 310 19.08 -1.23 -5.82
C GLY A 310 19.66 0.11 -6.25
N LEU A 311 19.68 1.05 -5.32
CA LEU A 311 20.42 2.28 -5.46
C LEU A 311 21.77 2.14 -4.72
N GLU A 312 22.87 2.25 -5.46
CA GLU A 312 24.21 2.33 -4.88
C GLU A 312 24.53 3.79 -4.56
N TYR A 313 24.57 4.13 -3.26
CA TYR A 313 24.93 5.46 -2.78
C TYR A 313 26.31 5.43 -2.16
N SER A 314 27.25 6.20 -2.70
CA SER A 314 28.57 6.41 -2.11
C SER A 314 28.96 7.89 -2.19
N LEU A 315 29.52 8.41 -1.10
CA LEU A 315 30.21 9.69 -1.12
C LEU A 315 31.68 9.41 -1.44
N SER A 316 32.14 9.90 -2.59
CA SER A 316 33.58 9.94 -2.87
C SER A 316 34.16 11.13 -2.11
N PRO A 317 35.21 10.95 -1.27
CA PRO A 317 35.87 12.09 -0.67
C PRO A 317 36.47 12.96 -1.77
N SER A 318 36.09 14.23 -1.81
CA SER A 318 36.81 15.23 -2.61
C SER A 318 38.23 15.33 -2.05
N LEU A 319 39.23 15.16 -2.92
CA LEU A 319 40.65 15.36 -2.59
C LEU A 319 40.80 16.71 -1.87
N SER A 320 41.18 16.66 -0.60
CA SER A 320 41.49 17.82 0.25
C SER A 320 42.87 18.38 -0.08
#